data_AF-A0A4Y2FX13-F1
#
_entry.id   AF-A0A4Y2FX13-F1
#
_cell.length_a   1.000
_cell.length_b   1.000
_cell.length_c   1.000
_cell.angle_alpha   90.00
_cell.angle_beta   90.00
_cell.angle_gamma   90.00
#
_symmetry.space_group_name_H-M   'P 1'
#
loop_
_entity.id
_entity.type
_entity.pdbx_description
1 polymer ?
#
loop_
_entity_poly.entity_id
_entity_poly.type
_entity_poly.pdbx_seq_one_letter_code
_entity_poly.pdbx_strand_id
1 'polypeptide(L)'
;MEEEEAARKHFLKTLKRLPEGRNEVSLPWLEGLQPPANNIIIVEGRLKRTIKTLESQNLLWDSEDLFHEWLKEEIIQPVNISRSDNLICTYLPHRAVIKENSTTKIRPVFGASAKQKNRSSLNSCLEEGPNLVELIPSILNIFRFGAFGVIADIMKALLQISIDDKDRDYLRFL
;
A
#
# COMPACT_ATOMS: atom_id res chain seq x y z
N MET A 1 -24.16 2.84 1.56
CA MET A 1 -24.75 4.08 1.00
C MET A 1 -24.16 5.34 1.64
N GLU A 2 -24.37 5.62 2.94
CA GLU A 2 -23.87 6.88 3.55
C GLU A 2 -22.33 6.91 3.67
N GLU A 3 -21.71 5.84 4.19
CA GLU A 3 -20.25 5.69 4.31
C GLU A 3 -19.55 5.67 2.94
N GLU A 4 -20.13 4.98 1.95
CA GLU A 4 -19.62 4.95 0.58
C GLU A 4 -19.64 6.34 -0.08
N GLU A 5 -20.69 7.11 0.16
CA GLU A 5 -20.80 8.48 -0.33
C GLU A 5 -19.82 9.42 0.40
N ALA A 6 -19.60 9.21 1.70
CA ALA A 6 -18.58 9.91 2.47
C ALA A 6 -17.16 9.62 1.94
N ALA A 7 -16.82 8.36 1.69
CA ALA A 7 -15.53 7.96 1.11
C ALA A 7 -15.33 8.59 -0.28
N ARG A 8 -16.37 8.60 -1.13
CA ARG A 8 -16.33 9.26 -2.45
C ARG A 8 -16.14 10.77 -2.32
N LYS A 9 -16.86 11.42 -1.40
CA LYS A 9 -16.72 12.87 -1.14
C LYS A 9 -15.32 13.19 -0.64
N HIS A 10 -14.77 12.39 0.27
CA HIS A 10 -13.39 12.52 0.75
C HIS A 10 -12.38 12.40 -0.38
N PHE A 11 -12.50 11.37 -1.23
CA PHE A 11 -11.64 11.17 -2.38
C PHE A 11 -11.66 12.40 -3.30
N LEU A 12 -12.83 12.86 -3.74
CA LEU A 12 -12.95 14.02 -4.63
C LEU A 12 -12.46 15.32 -3.99
N LYS A 13 -12.63 15.47 -2.67
CA LYS A 13 -12.19 16.66 -1.92
C LYS A 13 -10.67 16.71 -1.76
N THR A 14 -10.00 15.57 -1.61
CA THR A 14 -8.57 15.48 -1.30
C THR A 14 -7.71 15.17 -2.52
N LEU A 15 -8.32 14.69 -3.61
CA LEU A 15 -7.65 14.47 -4.88
C LEU A 15 -7.09 15.78 -5.43
N LYS A 16 -5.78 15.81 -5.63
CA LYS A 16 -5.06 16.89 -6.30
C LYS A 16 -4.09 16.32 -7.32
N ARG A 17 -3.79 17.10 -8.36
CA ARG A 17 -2.78 16.71 -9.35
C ARG A 17 -1.48 17.44 -9.05
N LEU A 18 -0.41 16.67 -8.89
CA LEU A 18 0.92 17.20 -8.63
C LEU A 18 1.54 17.78 -9.92
N PRO A 19 2.53 18.70 -9.82
CA PRO A 19 3.20 19.28 -10.99
C PRO A 19 3.83 18.24 -11.92
N GLU A 20 4.26 17.11 -11.38
CA GLU A 20 4.87 15.99 -12.11
C GLU A 20 3.83 15.11 -12.82
N GLY A 21 2.54 15.47 -12.71
CA GLY A 21 1.43 14.83 -13.42
C GLY A 21 0.76 13.67 -12.68
N ARG A 22 1.35 13.18 -11.58
CA ARG A 22 0.75 12.16 -10.68
C ARG A 22 -0.43 12.73 -9.91
N ASN A 23 -1.41 11.88 -9.62
CA ASN A 23 -2.48 12.24 -8.69
C ASN A 23 -2.03 12.00 -7.26
N GLU A 24 -2.45 12.83 -6.31
CA GLU A 24 -2.22 12.65 -4.88
C GLU A 24 -3.55 12.70 -4.14
N VAL A 25 -3.71 11.84 -3.12
CA VAL A 25 -4.92 11.74 -2.31
C VAL A 25 -4.58 11.54 -0.84
N SER A 26 -5.43 12.02 0.07
CA SER A 26 -5.28 11.76 1.51
C SER A 26 -5.91 10.41 1.88
N LEU A 27 -5.37 9.76 2.92
CA LEU A 27 -5.97 8.53 3.45
C LEU A 27 -7.39 8.82 3.98
N PRO A 28 -8.36 7.91 3.76
CA PRO A 28 -9.75 8.12 4.15
C PRO A 28 -9.95 7.73 5.61
N TRP A 29 -9.50 8.58 6.54
CA TRP A 29 -9.61 8.33 7.98
C TRP A 29 -11.07 8.28 8.46
N LEU A 30 -11.38 7.24 9.24
CA LEU A 30 -12.66 7.10 9.95
C LEU A 30 -12.80 8.17 11.03
N GLU A 31 -13.93 8.89 11.04
CA GLU A 31 -14.20 9.90 12.06
C GLU A 31 -14.29 9.30 13.47
N GLY A 32 -13.72 10.00 14.46
CA GLY A 32 -13.74 9.56 15.87
C GLY A 32 -12.71 8.48 16.23
N LEU A 33 -12.02 7.89 15.26
CA LEU A 33 -10.92 6.96 15.53
C LEU A 33 -9.58 7.67 15.59
N GLN A 34 -8.78 7.29 16.58
CA GLN A 34 -7.40 7.74 16.67
C GLN A 34 -6.54 6.95 15.66
N PRO A 35 -5.60 7.61 14.96
CA PRO A 35 -4.64 6.92 14.12
C PRO A 35 -3.86 5.84 14.90
N PRO A 36 -3.40 4.77 14.22
CA PRO A 36 -2.62 3.73 14.87
C PRO A 36 -1.34 4.30 15.48
N ALA A 37 -1.00 3.79 16.67
CA ALA A 37 0.21 4.17 17.38
C ALA A 37 1.44 3.46 16.82
N ASN A 38 2.62 3.99 17.15
CA ASN A 38 3.90 3.42 16.78
C ASN A 38 4.03 1.94 17.20
N ASN A 39 4.24 1.08 16.21
CA ASN A 39 4.31 -0.37 16.33
C ASN A 39 5.70 -0.96 15.98
N ILE A 40 6.75 -0.13 15.98
CA ILE A 40 8.10 -0.49 15.47
C ILE A 40 8.64 -1.79 16.06
N ILE A 41 8.51 -2.02 17.38
CA ILE A 41 9.01 -3.21 18.07
C ILE A 41 8.43 -4.50 17.47
N ILE A 42 7.14 -4.50 17.11
CA ILE A 42 6.48 -5.66 16.50
C ILE A 42 7.00 -5.87 15.08
N VAL A 43 7.20 -4.78 14.34
CA VAL A 43 7.65 -4.83 12.96
C VAL A 43 9.11 -5.31 12.87
N GLU A 44 9.99 -4.84 13.74
CA GLU A 44 11.38 -5.33 13.85
C GLU A 44 11.42 -6.85 14.11
N GLY A 45 10.57 -7.34 15.00
CA GLY A 45 10.46 -8.78 15.28
C GLY A 45 10.03 -9.59 14.04
N ARG A 46 9.12 -9.04 13.22
CA ARG A 46 8.68 -9.67 11.97
C ARG A 46 9.73 -9.57 10.87
N LEU A 47 10.42 -8.44 10.77
CA LEU A 47 11.50 -8.22 9.82
C LEU A 47 12.62 -9.25 9.99
N LYS A 48 13.04 -9.52 11.23
CA LYS A 48 14.03 -10.57 11.53
C LYS A 48 13.64 -11.94 10.95
N ARG A 49 12.35 -12.27 10.91
CA ARG A 49 11.85 -13.51 10.32
C ARG A 49 11.83 -13.45 8.79
N THR A 50 11.46 -12.31 8.22
CA THR A 50 11.51 -12.07 6.77
C THR A 50 12.94 -12.19 6.25
N ILE A 51 13.91 -11.55 6.91
CA ILE A 51 15.34 -11.63 6.56
C ILE A 51 15.82 -13.08 6.58
N LYS A 52 15.59 -13.81 7.67
CA LYS A 52 15.96 -15.24 7.76
C LYS A 52 15.37 -16.09 6.63
N THR A 53 14.14 -15.78 6.22
CA THR A 53 13.48 -16.51 5.12
C THR A 53 14.17 -16.20 3.79
N LEU A 54 14.47 -14.93 3.52
CA LEU A 54 15.16 -14.51 2.31
C LEU A 54 16.59 -15.06 2.24
N GLU A 55 17.34 -15.03 3.35
CA GLU A 55 18.67 -15.63 3.45
C GLU A 55 18.64 -17.13 3.14
N SER A 56 17.69 -17.87 3.73
CA SER A 56 17.55 -19.32 3.50
C SER A 56 17.26 -19.69 2.05
N GLN A 57 16.72 -18.76 1.27
CA GLN A 57 16.41 -18.95 -0.15
C GLN A 57 17.42 -18.26 -1.09
N ASN A 58 18.46 -17.63 -0.54
CA ASN A 58 19.45 -16.84 -1.28
C ASN A 58 18.82 -15.68 -2.10
N LEU A 59 17.84 -15.00 -1.49
CA LEU A 59 17.04 -13.93 -2.11
C LEU A 59 17.17 -12.58 -1.38
N LEU A 60 18.10 -12.46 -0.43
CA LEU A 60 18.26 -11.22 0.35
C LEU A 60 18.67 -10.04 -0.55
N TRP A 61 19.69 -10.24 -1.38
CA TRP A 61 20.16 -9.22 -2.33
C TRP A 61 19.13 -8.90 -3.42
N ASP A 62 18.45 -9.94 -3.95
CA ASP A 62 17.33 -9.74 -4.89
C ASP A 62 16.23 -8.85 -4.28
N SER A 63 15.97 -8.97 -2.97
CA SER A 63 15.00 -8.14 -2.26
C SER A 63 15.51 -6.71 -2.02
N GLU A 64 16.80 -6.54 -1.77
CA GLU A 64 17.43 -5.23 -1.59
C GLU A 64 17.45 -4.44 -2.90
N ASP A 65 17.83 -5.08 -4.01
CA ASP A 65 17.81 -4.49 -5.35
C ASP A 65 16.41 -4.01 -5.74
N LEU A 66 15.37 -4.77 -5.37
CA LEU A 66 13.98 -4.35 -5.58
C LEU A 66 13.64 -3.04 -4.86
N PHE A 67 14.06 -2.88 -3.60
CA PHE A 67 13.80 -1.65 -2.86
C PHE A 67 14.66 -0.49 -3.37
N HIS A 68 15.89 -0.75 -3.85
CA HIS A 68 16.68 0.26 -4.56
C HIS A 68 16.02 0.73 -5.86
N GLU A 69 15.41 -0.18 -6.62
CA GLU A 69 14.62 0.17 -7.80
C GLU A 69 13.41 1.04 -7.41
N TRP A 70 12.68 0.67 -6.35
CA TRP A 70 11.54 1.46 -5.87
C TRP A 70 11.95 2.86 -5.39
N LEU A 71 13.13 2.97 -4.77
CA LEU A 71 13.69 4.26 -4.35
C LEU A 71 14.04 5.12 -5.58
N LYS A 72 14.66 4.51 -6.60
CA LYS A 72 15.01 5.19 -7.86
C LYS A 72 13.77 5.65 -8.64
N GLU A 73 12.68 4.89 -8.60
CA GLU A 73 11.41 5.23 -9.25
C GLU A 73 10.52 6.18 -8.43
N GLU A 74 11.01 6.63 -7.26
CA GLU A 74 10.28 7.49 -6.34
C GLU A 74 8.93 6.89 -5.92
N ILE A 75 8.89 5.56 -5.75
CA ILE A 75 7.78 4.82 -5.14
C ILE A 75 7.89 4.89 -3.61
N ILE A 76 9.13 4.84 -3.10
CA ILE A 76 9.45 4.93 -1.68
C ILE A 76 10.47 6.06 -1.45
N GLN A 77 10.55 6.53 -0.21
CA GLN A 77 11.50 7.55 0.20
C GLN A 77 12.08 7.21 1.58
N PRO A 78 13.31 7.66 1.90
CA PRO A 78 13.83 7.57 3.26
C PRO A 78 12.97 8.40 4.21
N VAL A 79 12.76 7.87 5.41
CA VAL A 79 12.04 8.59 6.47
C VAL A 79 12.95 9.65 7.06
N ASN A 80 12.49 10.90 7.11
CA ASN A 80 13.21 11.95 7.82
C ASN A 80 12.92 11.84 9.33
N ILE A 81 13.83 11.19 10.06
CA ILE A 81 13.69 10.92 11.50
C ILE A 81 13.56 12.23 12.31
N SER A 82 14.13 13.35 11.83
CA SER A 82 14.05 14.64 12.53
C SER A 82 12.68 15.32 12.45
N ARG A 83 11.80 14.89 11.53
CA ARG A 83 10.41 15.39 11.42
C ARG A 83 9.42 14.62 12.30
N SER A 84 9.78 13.40 12.72
CA SER A 84 8.88 12.57 13.51
C SER A 84 8.98 12.89 15.00
N ASP A 85 7.92 13.49 15.55
CA ASP A 85 7.53 13.14 16.91
C ASP A 85 7.21 11.65 16.89
N ASN A 86 8.07 10.83 17.50
CA ASN A 86 8.03 9.35 17.50
C ASN A 86 6.67 8.73 17.92
N LEU A 87 5.67 9.54 18.31
CA LEU A 87 4.35 9.11 18.74
C LEU A 87 3.35 8.86 17.60
N ILE A 88 3.41 9.58 16.47
CA ILE A 88 2.35 9.54 15.43
C ILE A 88 2.91 8.99 14.10
N CYS A 89 3.34 7.72 14.12
CA CYS A 89 3.70 7.00 12.91
C CYS A 89 3.35 5.52 13.06
N THR A 90 3.27 4.79 11.94
CA THR A 90 3.04 3.35 11.94
C THR A 90 3.92 2.69 10.89
N TYR A 91 4.44 1.51 11.24
CA TYR A 91 5.23 0.68 10.35
C TYR A 91 4.38 -0.49 9.85
N LEU A 92 4.41 -0.72 8.54
CA LEU A 92 3.81 -1.85 7.86
C LEU A 92 4.83 -2.98 7.85
N PRO A 93 4.59 -4.09 8.58
CA PRO A 93 5.43 -5.26 8.42
C PRO A 93 5.26 -5.82 7.03
N HIS A 94 6.37 -6.20 6.40
CA HIS A 94 6.37 -6.77 5.07
C HIS A 94 6.90 -8.21 5.09
N ARG A 95 6.43 -9.02 4.13
CA ARG A 95 6.97 -10.35 3.85
C ARG A 95 7.16 -10.53 2.36
N ALA A 96 8.17 -11.32 1.97
CA ALA A 96 8.39 -11.67 0.58
C ALA A 96 7.43 -12.80 0.14
N VAL A 97 6.69 -12.58 -0.94
CA VAL A 97 6.02 -13.64 -1.70
C VAL A 97 6.90 -13.98 -2.90
N ILE A 98 7.38 -15.21 -2.93
CA ILE A 98 8.38 -15.66 -3.89
C ILE A 98 7.68 -16.47 -4.98
N LYS A 99 7.93 -16.11 -6.23
CA LYS A 99 7.41 -16.80 -7.41
C LYS A 99 8.58 -17.23 -8.29
N GLU A 100 8.87 -18.53 -8.29
CA GLU A 100 10.03 -19.09 -9.00
C GLU A 100 9.96 -18.91 -10.53
N ASN A 101 8.74 -18.85 -11.10
CA ASN A 101 8.51 -18.76 -12.56
C ASN A 101 7.88 -17.42 -12.97
N SER A 102 8.32 -16.32 -12.37
CA SER A 102 7.77 -14.97 -12.61
C SER A 102 8.87 -14.00 -13.00
N THR A 103 8.57 -13.06 -13.90
CA THR A 103 9.47 -11.94 -14.23
C THR A 103 9.78 -11.09 -13.00
N THR A 104 8.83 -11.00 -12.06
CA THR A 104 9.04 -10.45 -10.73
C THR A 104 9.15 -11.59 -9.72
N LYS A 105 10.40 -11.97 -9.39
CA LYS A 105 10.73 -13.09 -8.51
C LYS A 105 10.26 -12.90 -7.06
N ILE A 106 10.34 -11.66 -6.57
CA ILE A 106 10.00 -11.28 -5.19
C ILE A 106 8.92 -10.20 -5.22
N ARG A 107 7.83 -10.41 -4.48
CA ARG A 107 6.79 -9.40 -4.28
C ARG A 107 6.60 -9.14 -2.78
N PRO A 108 7.04 -7.97 -2.27
CA PRO A 108 6.78 -7.56 -0.91
C PRO A 108 5.27 -7.41 -0.69
N VAL A 109 4.77 -7.98 0.40
CA VAL A 109 3.38 -7.82 0.83
C VAL A 109 3.40 -7.14 2.18
N PHE A 110 2.82 -5.93 2.22
CA PHE A 110 2.71 -5.09 3.41
C PHE A 110 1.43 -5.41 4.18
N GLY A 111 1.55 -5.60 5.49
CA GLY A 111 0.45 -5.99 6.37
C GLY A 111 -0.12 -4.83 7.17
N ALA A 112 -1.06 -4.08 6.60
CA ALA A 112 -1.74 -2.96 7.26
C ALA A 112 -2.71 -3.37 8.41
N SER A 113 -2.98 -4.67 8.58
CA SER A 113 -3.73 -5.21 9.72
C SER A 113 -2.86 -5.45 10.97
N ALA A 114 -1.56 -5.18 10.91
CA ALA A 114 -0.67 -5.36 12.05
C ALA A 114 -0.97 -4.35 13.16
N LYS A 115 -1.15 -4.84 14.39
CA LYS A 115 -1.46 -4.02 15.57
C LYS A 115 -0.89 -4.59 16.85
N GLN A 116 -0.65 -3.72 17.82
CA GLN A 116 -0.37 -4.11 19.20
C GLN A 116 -1.66 -4.63 19.88
N LYS A 117 -1.52 -5.38 20.97
CA LYS A 117 -2.66 -5.84 21.76
C LYS A 117 -3.46 -4.63 22.25
N ASN A 118 -4.79 -4.69 22.08
CA ASN A 118 -5.73 -3.62 22.44
C ASN A 118 -5.49 -2.27 21.73
N ARG A 119 -4.85 -2.27 20.55
CA ARG A 119 -4.71 -1.10 19.68
C ARG A 119 -5.38 -1.34 18.33
N SER A 120 -5.69 -0.26 17.62
CA SER A 120 -6.19 -0.29 16.24
C SER A 120 -5.07 -0.57 15.25
N SER A 121 -5.40 -1.24 14.15
CA SER A 121 -4.55 -1.36 12.95
C SER A 121 -4.84 -0.22 11.99
N LEU A 122 -3.96 0.00 11.00
CA LEU A 122 -4.23 0.97 9.94
C LEU A 122 -5.54 0.65 9.21
N ASN A 123 -5.75 -0.61 8.83
CA ASN A 123 -6.99 -1.03 8.15
C ASN A 123 -8.27 -0.81 8.98
N SER A 124 -8.19 -0.73 10.31
CA SER A 124 -9.38 -0.46 11.14
C SER A 124 -9.62 1.03 11.38
N CYS A 125 -8.72 1.90 10.94
CA CYS A 125 -8.82 3.35 11.06
C CYS A 125 -9.13 4.04 9.72
N LEU A 126 -9.21 3.27 8.63
CA LEU A 126 -9.47 3.77 7.29
C LEU A 126 -10.80 3.22 6.79
N GLU A 127 -11.53 4.05 6.04
CA GLU A 127 -12.70 3.64 5.29
C GLU A 127 -12.30 2.72 4.13
N GLU A 128 -13.03 1.62 3.97
CA GLU A 128 -12.83 0.68 2.85
C GLU A 128 -13.29 1.30 1.52
N GLY A 129 -14.30 2.18 1.60
CA GLY A 129 -14.94 2.78 0.43
C GLY A 129 -15.84 1.80 -0.33
N PRO A 130 -16.49 2.27 -1.40
CA PRO A 130 -17.37 1.43 -2.20
C PRO A 130 -16.59 0.39 -3.00
N ASN A 131 -17.18 -0.80 -3.16
CA ASN A 131 -16.65 -1.80 -4.08
C ASN A 131 -16.95 -1.39 -5.54
N LEU A 132 -15.94 -0.86 -6.22
CA LEU A 132 -16.02 -0.43 -7.63
C LEU A 132 -15.70 -1.56 -8.62
N VAL A 133 -15.45 -2.78 -8.15
CA VAL A 133 -15.15 -3.92 -9.02
C VAL A 133 -16.43 -4.39 -9.70
N GLU A 134 -16.48 -4.29 -11.03
CA GLU A 134 -17.58 -4.83 -11.82
C GLU A 134 -17.65 -6.36 -11.70
N LEU A 135 -18.87 -6.90 -11.81
CA LEU A 135 -19.08 -8.35 -11.79
C LEU A 135 -18.40 -9.00 -12.99
N ILE A 136 -17.55 -10.01 -12.73
CA ILE A 136 -16.83 -10.74 -13.77
C ILE A 136 -17.75 -11.25 -14.88
N PRO A 137 -18.94 -11.84 -14.62
CA PRO A 137 -19.87 -12.23 -15.69
C PRO A 137 -20.31 -11.07 -16.59
N SER A 138 -20.51 -9.88 -16.03
CA SER A 138 -20.89 -8.69 -16.79
C SER A 138 -19.76 -8.26 -17.73
N ILE A 139 -18.53 -8.20 -17.22
CA ILE A 139 -17.33 -7.89 -18.02
C ILE A 139 -17.17 -8.90 -19.16
N LEU A 140 -17.33 -10.20 -18.87
CA LEU A 140 -17.20 -11.27 -19.86
C LEU A 140 -18.30 -11.21 -20.94
N ASN A 141 -19.53 -10.86 -20.58
CA ASN A 141 -20.62 -10.70 -21.55
C ASN A 141 -20.35 -9.55 -22.51
N ILE A 142 -19.87 -8.40 -22.00
CA ILE A 142 -19.47 -7.26 -22.83
C ILE A 142 -18.30 -7.64 -23.74
N PHE A 143 -17.27 -8.31 -23.19
CA PHE A 143 -16.10 -8.73 -23.95
C PHE A 143 -16.45 -9.70 -25.09
N ARG A 144 -17.42 -10.60 -24.88
CA ARG A 144 -17.87 -11.59 -25.88
C ARG A 144 -18.79 -11.01 -26.95
N PHE A 145 -19.31 -9.80 -26.78
CA PHE A 145 -20.20 -9.17 -27.76
C PHE A 145 -19.44 -8.71 -29.01
N GLY A 146 -18.16 -8.35 -28.86
CA GLY A 146 -17.30 -7.93 -29.98
C GLY A 146 -16.74 -9.11 -30.76
N ALA A 147 -16.50 -8.91 -32.06
CA ALA A 147 -15.80 -9.90 -32.91
C ALA A 147 -14.31 -10.03 -32.54
N PHE A 148 -13.73 -9.01 -31.91
CA PHE A 148 -12.35 -8.97 -31.45
C PHE A 148 -12.30 -8.43 -30.02
N GLY A 149 -11.50 -9.08 -29.16
CA GLY A 149 -11.27 -8.66 -27.79
C GLY A 149 -9.82 -8.27 -27.57
N VAL A 150 -9.58 -7.16 -26.87
CA VAL A 150 -8.24 -6.70 -26.49
C VAL A 150 -8.12 -6.74 -24.97
N ILE A 151 -7.02 -7.28 -24.49
CA ILE A 151 -6.65 -7.28 -23.07
C ILE A 151 -5.30 -6.57 -22.91
N ALA A 152 -5.18 -5.78 -21.86
CA ALA A 152 -3.94 -5.11 -21.49
C ALA A 152 -3.85 -5.03 -19.97
N ASP A 153 -2.64 -5.07 -19.44
CA ASP A 153 -2.35 -4.84 -18.03
C ASP A 153 -1.66 -3.49 -17.87
N ILE A 154 -2.06 -2.71 -16.87
CA ILE A 154 -1.46 -1.42 -16.56
C ILE A 154 -0.40 -1.65 -15.49
N MET A 155 0.87 -1.66 -15.93
CA MET A 155 2.00 -1.84 -15.03
C MET A 155 1.98 -0.76 -13.93
N LYS A 156 2.08 -1.21 -12.67
CA LYS A 156 2.19 -0.33 -11.49
C LYS A 156 1.06 0.70 -11.36
N ALA A 157 -0.17 0.36 -11.78
CA ALA A 157 -1.33 1.27 -11.79
C ALA A 157 -1.57 1.98 -10.45
N LEU A 158 -1.54 1.24 -9.33
CA LEU A 158 -1.74 1.82 -8.00
C LEU A 158 -0.62 2.77 -7.57
N LEU A 159 0.60 2.58 -8.09
CA LEU A 159 1.76 3.42 -7.76
C LEU A 159 1.74 4.76 -8.52
N GLN A 160 0.79 4.95 -9.44
CA GLN A 160 0.56 6.24 -10.11
C GLN A 160 -0.19 7.24 -9.23
N ILE A 161 -0.69 6.79 -8.07
CA ILE A 161 -1.39 7.61 -7.08
C ILE A 161 -0.48 7.79 -5.87
N SER A 162 -0.08 9.03 -5.61
CA SER A 162 0.66 9.44 -4.42
C SER A 162 -0.27 9.56 -3.20
N ILE A 163 0.31 9.41 -2.02
CA ILE A 163 -0.35 9.68 -0.75
C ILE A 163 0.10 11.05 -0.24
N ASP A 164 -0.85 11.83 0.28
CA ASP A 164 -0.59 13.14 0.87
C ASP A 164 0.53 13.07 1.93
N ASP A 165 1.46 14.02 1.91
CA ASP A 165 2.67 14.03 2.76
C ASP A 165 2.36 13.80 4.25
N LYS A 166 1.25 14.38 4.74
CA LYS A 166 0.80 14.22 6.14
C LYS A 166 0.44 12.78 6.52
N ASP A 167 0.08 11.95 5.54
CA ASP A 167 -0.42 10.59 5.74
C ASP A 167 0.67 9.52 5.47
N ARG A 168 1.80 9.89 4.86
CA ARG A 168 2.89 8.96 4.50
C ARG A 168 3.51 8.29 5.72
N ASP A 169 3.52 8.97 6.86
CA ASP A 169 4.09 8.45 8.11
C ASP A 169 3.32 7.27 8.73
N TYR A 170 2.12 6.97 8.23
CA TYR A 170 1.37 5.77 8.61
C TYR A 170 1.64 4.56 7.71
N LEU A 171 2.40 4.76 6.62
CA LEU A 171 2.76 3.75 5.61
C LEU A 171 4.26 3.40 5.64
N ARG A 172 4.99 3.81 6.69
CA ARG A 172 6.42 3.49 6.83
C ARG A 172 6.63 1.99 6.81
N PHE A 173 7.81 1.53 6.46
CA PHE A 173 8.20 0.13 6.63
C PHE A 173 9.69 0.07 6.98
N LEU A 174 10.09 -1.07 7.53
CA LEU A 174 11.49 -1.44 7.79
C LEU A 174 11.88 -2.53 6.81
#